data_AF-A0AAP6B915-F1
#
_entry.id   AF-A0AAP6B915-F1
#
_cell.length_a   1.000
_cell.length_b   1.000
_cell.length_c   1.000
_cell.angle_alpha   90.00
_cell.angle_beta   90.00
_cell.angle_gamma   90.00
#
_symmetry.space_group_name_H-M   'P 1'
#
loop_
_entity.id
_entity.type
_entity.pdbx_description
1 polymer ?
#
loop_
_entity_poly.entity_id
_entity_poly.type
_entity_poly.pdbx_seq_one_letter_code
_entity_poly.pdbx_strand_id
1 'polypeptide(L)'
;MNTPLSRRTALQAAGAATLAAGLTSVTAGEANASGTDNSAPTLVTYPRPASMPTNAGYKVRVRTAPDGDWQTLDIWRPQLGEINAATGSGKVYNSSLVSFDFHGPVEIEVTYLKGGTTKARVRPDSYGITPELLGDTLRFTLDEPRNVVVQINDDVFDTLHVLTGCPDPHAPKSGDPDVIYFGPGVHTTSDGTLKVAEGQTVYLDGGAVLTATVLFQSVKNARLTGRGFINSTSGGGALVENSENIRVEGVTMLNPNGYATQLGNSKNVHIKGLRSFSSKGWGDGIDVFCSENVVIDGVFMRNSDDCIAIYTHRWNYYGDTRNVTVKNATLWADVAHPINVGTHGNTDNPEVIENLHFQNIDICDHREPQMNYQGCIALNPGDSNLIRGVRAEDIRIENFRWGQVIYMKVMYNTKYNTSVGRGIENVYIKNLTYTGTNAKPSLFLGYDAEHAVRNVTFENLVINGQTIADSMKKPGWYYTTDVMQWFANEHVINLKFITTAEAQAAR
;
A
#
# COMPACT_ATOMS: atom_id res chain seq x y z
N MET A 1 -10.45 -70.52 -18.43
CA MET A 1 -9.06 -70.97 -18.57
C MET A 1 -8.24 -69.84 -19.17
N ASN A 2 -7.29 -69.36 -18.36
CA ASN A 2 -6.04 -68.62 -18.61
C ASN A 2 -5.78 -67.92 -19.96
N THR A 3 -5.56 -66.61 -19.84
CA THR A 3 -4.64 -65.71 -20.55
C THR A 3 -3.24 -66.33 -20.80
N PRO A 4 -2.39 -65.83 -21.74
CA PRO A 4 -1.79 -64.48 -21.63
C PRO A 4 -1.36 -63.71 -22.92
N LEU A 5 -1.24 -62.38 -22.74
CA LEU A 5 -0.19 -61.39 -23.15
C LEU A 5 0.74 -61.74 -24.34
N SER A 6 1.24 -60.85 -25.24
CA SER A 6 1.62 -59.43 -25.13
C SER A 6 1.99 -58.78 -26.49
N ARG A 7 1.94 -57.43 -26.55
CA ARG A 7 2.82 -56.42 -27.21
C ARG A 7 2.93 -56.24 -28.76
N ARG A 8 2.56 -55.00 -29.15
CA ARG A 8 3.23 -53.99 -30.06
C ARG A 8 3.56 -54.46 -31.50
N THR A 9 3.17 -53.81 -32.60
CA THR A 9 3.45 -52.43 -33.04
C THR A 9 2.82 -52.23 -34.44
N ALA A 10 2.47 -51.00 -34.80
CA ALA A 10 2.73 -50.35 -36.11
C ALA A 10 1.52 -49.79 -36.88
N LEU A 11 1.72 -48.54 -37.31
CA LEU A 11 1.19 -47.86 -38.49
C LEU A 11 -0.31 -47.53 -38.54
N GLN A 12 -0.61 -46.23 -38.49
CA GLN A 12 -1.10 -45.52 -39.69
C GLN A 12 -1.13 -44.01 -39.47
N ALA A 13 -0.65 -43.29 -40.48
CA ALA A 13 -0.76 -41.85 -40.63
C ALA A 13 -1.78 -41.52 -41.73
N ALA A 14 -2.28 -40.29 -41.64
CA ALA A 14 -2.97 -39.49 -42.65
C ALA A 14 -4.49 -39.64 -42.79
N GLY A 15 -5.19 -38.50 -42.64
CA GLY A 15 -6.55 -38.32 -43.12
C GLY A 15 -7.35 -37.29 -42.34
N ALA A 16 -7.21 -36.02 -42.72
CA ALA A 16 -7.90 -34.86 -42.14
C ALA A 16 -9.43 -34.98 -42.17
N ALA A 17 -10.08 -34.58 -41.08
CA ALA A 17 -11.44 -34.06 -41.06
C ALA A 17 -11.57 -33.07 -39.90
N THR A 18 -11.62 -31.79 -40.26
CA THR A 18 -12.01 -30.68 -39.41
C THR A 18 -13.43 -30.91 -38.89
N LEU A 19 -13.56 -31.18 -37.58
CA LEU A 19 -14.84 -31.05 -36.88
C LEU A 19 -14.81 -29.79 -36.03
N ALA A 20 -15.55 -28.78 -36.51
CA ALA A 20 -16.03 -27.69 -35.69
C ALA A 20 -16.94 -28.25 -34.59
N ALA A 21 -16.57 -28.04 -33.34
CA ALA A 21 -17.46 -28.20 -32.19
C ALA A 21 -17.31 -26.94 -31.33
N GLY A 22 -18.46 -26.29 -31.13
CA GLY A 22 -18.57 -24.91 -30.66
C GLY A 22 -17.97 -24.66 -29.28
N LEU A 23 -17.14 -23.64 -29.22
CA LEU A 23 -17.01 -22.80 -28.04
C LEU A 23 -18.20 -21.83 -28.07
N THR A 24 -19.32 -22.25 -27.47
CA THR A 24 -20.38 -21.31 -27.11
C THR A 24 -19.80 -20.31 -26.13
N SER A 25 -19.74 -19.06 -26.59
CA SER A 25 -19.65 -17.86 -25.80
C SER A 25 -20.59 -17.96 -24.60
N VAL A 26 -20.05 -18.24 -23.42
CA VAL A 26 -20.69 -17.83 -22.18
C VAL A 26 -20.41 -16.34 -22.09
N THR A 27 -21.31 -15.55 -22.67
CA THR A 27 -21.50 -14.16 -22.28
C THR A 27 -21.71 -14.18 -20.77
N ALA A 28 -20.69 -13.75 -20.02
CA ALA A 28 -20.87 -13.38 -18.63
C ALA A 28 -21.88 -12.23 -18.65
N GLY A 29 -23.15 -12.57 -18.43
CA GLY A 29 -24.18 -11.58 -18.18
C GLY A 29 -23.71 -10.78 -16.98
N GLU A 30 -23.57 -9.48 -17.19
CA GLU A 30 -23.54 -8.50 -16.13
C GLU A 30 -24.79 -8.70 -15.28
N ALA A 31 -24.64 -9.47 -14.20
CA ALA A 31 -25.54 -9.37 -13.08
C ALA A 31 -25.23 -8.02 -12.43
N ASN A 32 -25.84 -6.96 -12.98
CA ASN A 32 -26.15 -5.76 -12.22
C ASN A 32 -27.05 -6.19 -11.06
N ALA A 33 -26.43 -6.61 -9.96
CA ALA A 33 -27.07 -6.63 -8.67
C ALA A 33 -27.06 -5.18 -8.15
N SER A 34 -27.92 -4.35 -8.72
CA SER A 34 -28.52 -3.23 -7.98
C SER A 34 -29.51 -3.83 -6.96
N GLY A 35 -29.00 -4.64 -6.05
CA GLY A 35 -29.70 -5.01 -4.84
C GLY A 35 -29.33 -3.95 -3.82
N THR A 36 -30.23 -3.01 -3.56
CA THR A 36 -30.16 -2.25 -2.31
C THR A 36 -30.19 -3.28 -1.20
N ASP A 37 -29.05 -3.50 -0.54
CA ASP A 37 -28.98 -4.29 0.68
C ASP A 37 -29.93 -3.64 1.68
N ASN A 38 -31.08 -4.30 1.90
CA ASN A 38 -32.19 -3.80 2.70
C ASN A 38 -31.94 -4.00 4.21
N SER A 39 -30.71 -4.30 4.61
CA SER A 39 -30.32 -4.35 6.02
C SER A 39 -30.28 -2.93 6.60
N ALA A 40 -30.83 -2.78 7.80
CA ALA A 40 -30.85 -1.49 8.50
C ALA A 40 -29.40 -0.96 8.66
N PRO A 41 -29.17 0.35 8.53
CA PRO A 41 -27.86 0.93 8.79
C PRO A 41 -27.36 0.53 10.18
N THR A 42 -26.09 0.10 10.25
CA THR A 42 -25.46 -0.31 11.51
C THR A 42 -24.23 0.53 11.77
N LEU A 43 -23.96 0.83 13.04
CA LEU A 43 -22.79 1.55 13.50
C LEU A 43 -22.24 0.85 14.75
N VAL A 44 -20.96 0.51 14.71
CA VAL A 44 -20.23 -0.12 15.81
C VAL A 44 -19.04 0.77 16.16
N THR A 45 -19.03 1.27 17.40
CA THR A 45 -17.95 2.09 17.93
C THR A 45 -17.13 1.30 18.95
N TYR A 46 -15.85 1.63 19.04
CA TYR A 46 -14.91 0.91 19.90
C TYR A 46 -14.30 1.86 20.92
N PRO A 47 -14.52 1.66 22.23
CA PRO A 47 -13.95 2.52 23.24
C PRO A 47 -12.43 2.38 23.27
N ARG A 48 -11.72 3.49 23.38
CA ARG A 48 -10.28 3.50 23.58
C ARG A 48 -9.99 3.15 25.05
N PRO A 49 -9.11 2.17 25.36
CA PRO A 49 -8.70 1.93 26.73
C PRO A 49 -8.15 3.20 27.40
N ALA A 50 -8.58 3.48 28.63
CA ALA A 50 -8.23 4.72 29.33
C ALA A 50 -6.71 4.94 29.49
N SER A 51 -5.94 3.85 29.57
CA SER A 51 -4.47 3.86 29.66
C SER A 51 -3.77 4.27 28.36
N MET A 52 -4.46 4.22 27.21
CA MET A 52 -3.92 4.71 25.95
C MET A 52 -3.91 6.24 25.90
N PRO A 53 -2.99 6.86 25.15
CA PRO A 53 -3.01 8.30 24.98
C PRO A 53 -4.12 8.76 24.01
N THR A 54 -4.55 10.01 24.19
CA THR A 54 -5.50 10.72 23.32
C THR A 54 -4.93 12.07 22.89
N ASN A 55 -5.57 12.72 21.92
CA ASN A 55 -5.23 14.06 21.45
C ASN A 55 -6.46 14.96 21.54
N ALA A 56 -6.28 16.21 21.95
CA ALA A 56 -7.37 17.14 22.27
C ALA A 56 -7.72 18.11 21.13
N GLY A 57 -7.15 17.90 19.93
CA GLY A 57 -7.37 18.81 18.79
C GLY A 57 -8.78 18.72 18.19
N TYR A 58 -9.47 17.59 18.36
CA TYR A 58 -10.70 17.28 17.63
C TYR A 58 -11.77 16.68 18.55
N LYS A 59 -13.03 16.98 18.22
CA LYS A 59 -14.20 16.22 18.67
C LYS A 59 -14.89 15.64 17.43
N VAL A 60 -15.19 14.35 17.45
CA VAL A 60 -15.81 13.66 16.31
C VAL A 60 -17.11 13.01 16.74
N ARG A 61 -18.15 13.18 15.94
CA ARG A 61 -19.43 12.52 16.11
C ARG A 61 -19.87 11.85 14.81
N VAL A 62 -20.61 10.76 14.94
CA VAL A 62 -21.14 10.00 13.80
C VAL A 62 -22.60 9.59 14.07
N ARG A 63 -23.41 9.51 13.02
CA ARG A 63 -24.78 8.98 13.06
C ARG A 63 -25.16 8.30 11.75
N THR A 64 -26.12 7.39 11.80
CA THR A 64 -26.58 6.59 10.64
C THR A 64 -27.79 7.17 9.91
N ALA A 65 -28.35 8.28 10.41
CA ALA A 65 -29.49 8.96 9.79
C ALA A 65 -29.47 10.47 10.10
N PRO A 66 -29.94 11.34 9.18
CA PRO A 66 -29.98 12.80 9.40
C PRO A 66 -30.80 13.28 10.61
N ASP A 67 -31.73 12.47 11.10
CA ASP A 67 -32.51 12.74 12.32
C ASP A 67 -32.15 11.79 13.48
N GLY A 68 -31.10 10.99 13.29
CA GLY A 68 -30.61 10.05 14.29
C GLY A 68 -29.73 10.69 15.37
N ASP A 69 -29.51 9.94 16.45
CA ASP A 69 -28.67 10.36 17.56
C ASP A 69 -27.18 10.35 17.19
N TRP A 70 -26.50 11.42 17.57
CA TRP A 70 -25.05 11.54 17.43
C TRP A 70 -24.31 10.70 18.47
N GLN A 71 -23.45 9.80 18.02
CA GLN A 71 -22.48 9.10 18.88
C GLN A 71 -21.13 9.81 18.83
N THR A 72 -20.56 10.14 19.99
CA THR A 72 -19.21 10.72 20.05
C THR A 72 -18.17 9.61 20.02
N LEU A 73 -17.12 9.79 19.21
CA LEU A 73 -16.05 8.81 19.07
C LEU A 73 -14.86 9.15 19.97
N ASP A 74 -14.21 8.12 20.49
CA ASP A 74 -12.95 8.27 21.22
C ASP A 74 -11.79 8.59 20.26
N ILE A 75 -10.99 9.59 20.63
CA ILE A 75 -9.78 9.96 19.89
C ILE A 75 -8.59 9.12 20.35
N TRP A 76 -7.96 8.43 19.41
CA TRP A 76 -6.66 7.80 19.51
C TRP A 76 -5.56 8.79 19.08
N ARG A 77 -4.34 8.58 19.58
CA ARG A 77 -3.18 9.45 19.30
C ARG A 77 -2.07 8.71 18.54
N PRO A 78 -2.12 8.62 17.19
CA PRO A 78 -0.98 8.20 16.41
C PRO A 78 0.16 9.22 16.49
N GLN A 79 1.38 8.76 16.21
CA GLN A 79 2.58 9.58 16.16
C GLN A 79 3.14 9.61 14.75
N LEU A 80 3.65 10.77 14.34
CA LEU A 80 4.15 11.05 13.00
C LEU A 80 5.56 11.61 13.07
N GLY A 81 6.42 11.23 12.14
CA GLY A 81 7.81 11.67 12.09
C GLY A 81 8.03 12.85 11.13
N GLU A 82 8.98 13.70 11.44
CA GLU A 82 9.57 14.63 10.48
C GLU A 82 11.08 14.68 10.67
N ILE A 83 11.83 14.54 9.59
CA ILE A 83 13.28 14.76 9.61
C ILE A 83 13.60 16.18 9.17
N ASN A 84 14.42 16.87 9.96
CA ASN A 84 15.06 18.12 9.54
C ASN A 84 16.15 17.79 8.51
N ALA A 85 15.95 18.20 7.26
CA ALA A 85 16.86 17.87 6.16
C ALA A 85 18.27 18.51 6.29
N ALA A 86 18.43 19.55 7.11
CA ALA A 86 19.72 20.21 7.33
C ALA A 86 20.54 19.57 8.45
N THR A 87 19.89 19.09 9.52
CA THR A 87 20.57 18.55 10.72
C THR A 87 20.47 17.03 10.85
N GLY A 88 19.53 16.40 10.15
CA GLY A 88 19.17 14.99 10.32
C GLY A 88 18.38 14.69 11.60
N SER A 89 18.07 15.70 12.43
CA SER A 89 17.33 15.48 13.67
C SER A 89 15.85 15.20 13.39
N GLY A 90 15.28 14.23 14.10
CA GLY A 90 13.85 13.93 14.03
C GLY A 90 13.00 14.74 15.00
N LYS A 91 11.79 15.10 14.57
CA LYS A 91 10.71 15.65 15.40
C LYS A 91 9.50 14.73 15.29
N VAL A 92 8.89 14.44 16.44
CA VAL A 92 7.67 13.65 16.52
C VAL A 92 6.49 14.57 16.76
N TYR A 93 5.44 14.39 15.97
CA TYR A 93 4.15 15.06 16.13
C TYR A 93 3.09 14.07 16.59
N ASN A 94 2.15 14.54 17.41
CA ASN A 94 0.95 13.79 17.76
C ASN A 94 -0.16 14.21 16.82
N SER A 95 -0.88 13.24 16.25
CA SER A 95 -2.05 13.47 15.42
C SER A 95 -3.30 12.88 16.08
N SER A 96 -4.45 12.96 15.41
CA SER A 96 -5.71 12.42 15.89
C SER A 96 -6.20 11.29 14.99
N LEU A 97 -6.86 10.31 15.60
CA LEU A 97 -7.46 9.19 14.89
C LEU A 97 -8.76 8.75 15.56
N VAL A 98 -9.76 8.38 14.76
CA VAL A 98 -10.96 7.66 15.18
C VAL A 98 -11.08 6.37 14.38
N SER A 99 -11.71 5.36 14.97
CA SER A 99 -11.98 4.09 14.31
C SER A 99 -13.37 3.58 14.67
N PHE A 100 -14.16 3.18 13.67
CA PHE A 100 -15.49 2.61 13.84
C PHE A 100 -15.90 1.82 12.59
N ASP A 101 -16.83 0.89 12.76
CA ASP A 101 -17.34 0.09 11.65
C ASP A 101 -18.80 0.46 11.36
N PHE A 102 -19.20 0.41 10.09
CA PHE A 102 -20.59 0.71 9.71
C PHE A 102 -21.06 -0.02 8.45
N HIS A 103 -22.39 -0.07 8.30
CA HIS A 103 -23.09 -0.48 7.08
C HIS A 103 -24.19 0.55 6.77
N GLY A 104 -24.39 0.88 5.49
CA GLY A 104 -25.23 2.00 5.06
C GLY A 104 -24.54 3.36 5.19
N PRO A 105 -25.16 4.47 4.79
CA PRO A 105 -24.53 5.78 4.88
C PRO A 105 -24.38 6.27 6.32
N VAL A 106 -23.28 6.96 6.61
CA VAL A 106 -23.05 7.65 7.89
C VAL A 106 -22.71 9.12 7.67
N GLU A 107 -23.28 9.99 8.50
CA GLU A 107 -22.90 11.39 8.58
C GLU A 107 -21.86 11.57 9.68
N ILE A 108 -20.80 12.32 9.39
CA ILE A 108 -19.67 12.56 10.27
C ILE A 108 -19.54 14.05 10.50
N GLU A 109 -19.46 14.44 11.78
CA GLU A 109 -19.12 15.79 12.20
C GLU A 109 -17.77 15.80 12.89
N VAL A 110 -16.91 16.72 12.45
CA VAL A 110 -15.58 16.93 13.03
C VAL A 110 -15.47 18.38 13.45
N THR A 111 -15.39 18.62 14.75
CA THR A 111 -15.12 19.95 15.33
C THR A 111 -13.65 20.09 15.67
N TYR A 112 -12.99 21.12 15.13
CA TYR A 112 -11.62 21.48 15.48
C TYR A 112 -11.60 22.38 16.71
N LEU A 113 -11.15 21.81 17.83
CA LEU A 113 -11.31 22.43 19.15
C LEU A 113 -10.34 23.59 19.39
N LYS A 114 -9.30 23.75 18.55
CA LYS A 114 -8.40 24.90 18.59
C LYS A 114 -8.98 26.15 17.93
N GLY A 115 -10.04 25.99 17.12
CA GLY A 115 -10.69 27.07 16.40
C GLY A 115 -9.89 27.62 15.22
N GLY A 116 -10.48 28.59 14.52
CA GLY A 116 -9.84 29.30 13.40
C GLY A 116 -9.84 28.49 12.10
N THR A 117 -10.84 27.63 11.90
CA THR A 117 -10.99 26.85 10.68
C THR A 117 -11.35 27.78 9.51
N THR A 118 -10.45 27.89 8.53
CA THR A 118 -10.67 28.70 7.32
C THR A 118 -10.84 27.85 6.07
N LYS A 119 -10.31 26.62 6.10
CA LYS A 119 -10.43 25.62 5.03
C LYS A 119 -10.32 24.21 5.61
N ALA A 120 -11.00 23.28 4.96
CA ALA A 120 -10.96 21.86 5.28
C ALA A 120 -10.91 21.05 3.98
N ARG A 121 -10.25 19.89 4.03
CA ARG A 121 -10.14 18.93 2.92
C ARG A 121 -10.27 17.52 3.47
N VAL A 122 -10.98 16.65 2.75
CA VAL A 122 -11.08 15.21 3.05
C VAL A 122 -10.33 14.45 1.97
N ARG A 123 -9.31 13.69 2.37
CA ARG A 123 -8.38 12.99 1.47
C ARG A 123 -8.55 11.47 1.59
N PRO A 124 -8.28 10.68 0.53
CA PRO A 124 -7.78 11.12 -0.78
C PRO A 124 -8.85 11.86 -1.61
N ASP A 125 -8.40 12.82 -2.42
CA ASP A 125 -9.25 13.65 -3.28
C ASP A 125 -10.07 12.84 -4.28
N SER A 126 -9.55 11.68 -4.66
CA SER A 126 -10.20 10.75 -5.59
C SER A 126 -11.56 10.25 -5.11
N TYR A 127 -11.85 10.36 -3.81
CA TYR A 127 -13.17 10.02 -3.27
C TYR A 127 -14.22 11.09 -3.54
N GLY A 128 -13.84 12.29 -3.99
CA GLY A 128 -14.78 13.36 -4.33
C GLY A 128 -15.55 13.93 -3.13
N ILE A 129 -15.04 13.73 -1.91
CA ILE A 129 -15.72 14.18 -0.68
C ILE A 129 -15.42 15.67 -0.47
N THR A 130 -16.44 16.51 -0.62
CA THR A 130 -16.38 17.92 -0.27
C THR A 130 -17.10 18.14 1.06
N PRO A 131 -16.40 18.48 2.16
CA PRO A 131 -17.06 18.72 3.44
C PRO A 131 -17.78 20.07 3.44
N GLU A 132 -18.93 20.12 4.10
CA GLU A 132 -19.60 21.37 4.47
C GLU A 132 -18.88 21.99 5.68
N LEU A 133 -18.57 23.28 5.62
CA LEU A 133 -17.92 24.01 6.71
C LEU A 133 -18.95 24.85 7.49
N LEU A 134 -19.14 24.50 8.76
CA LEU A 134 -20.08 25.09 9.72
C LEU A 134 -19.30 25.77 10.87
N GLY A 135 -18.52 26.80 10.53
CA GLY A 135 -17.57 27.43 11.45
C GLY A 135 -16.37 26.52 11.72
N ASP A 136 -16.11 26.17 12.97
CA ASP A 136 -15.04 25.24 13.35
C ASP A 136 -15.44 23.76 13.27
N THR A 137 -16.66 23.48 12.81
CA THR A 137 -17.14 22.12 12.56
C THR A 137 -17.24 21.90 11.06
N LEU A 138 -16.71 20.79 10.58
CA LEU A 138 -16.97 20.30 9.23
C LEU A 138 -17.88 19.08 9.28
N ARG A 139 -18.69 18.90 8.23
CA ARG A 139 -19.65 17.81 8.10
C ARG A 139 -19.54 17.17 6.72
N PHE A 140 -19.54 15.85 6.67
CA PHE A 140 -19.55 15.09 5.41
C PHE A 140 -20.16 13.71 5.62
N THR A 141 -20.46 13.01 4.52
CA THR A 141 -21.04 11.65 4.53
C THR A 141 -20.06 10.65 3.95
N LEU A 142 -20.06 9.44 4.48
CA LEU A 142 -19.48 8.26 3.84
C LEU A 142 -20.62 7.26 3.54
N ASP A 143 -20.76 6.87 2.28
CA ASP A 143 -21.79 5.92 1.84
C ASP A 143 -21.31 4.46 1.99
N GLU A 144 -20.00 4.24 2.11
CA GLU A 144 -19.38 2.96 2.36
C GLU A 144 -18.08 3.14 3.19
N PRO A 145 -17.60 2.10 3.90
CA PRO A 145 -16.37 2.20 4.67
C PRO A 145 -15.15 2.52 3.81
N ARG A 146 -14.54 3.67 4.09
CA ARG A 146 -13.30 4.17 3.50
C ARG A 146 -12.45 4.84 4.57
N ASN A 147 -11.13 4.67 4.50
CA ASN A 147 -10.20 5.42 5.35
C ASN A 147 -9.99 6.81 4.74
N VAL A 148 -10.15 7.87 5.53
CA VAL A 148 -9.94 9.25 5.06
C VAL A 148 -9.12 10.08 6.04
N VAL A 149 -8.47 11.13 5.52
CA VAL A 149 -7.76 12.13 6.31
C VAL A 149 -8.50 13.46 6.21
N VAL A 150 -8.93 13.99 7.36
CA VAL A 150 -9.45 15.35 7.50
C VAL A 150 -8.27 16.27 7.79
N GLN A 151 -8.02 17.18 6.85
CA GLN A 151 -6.96 18.18 6.92
C GLN A 151 -7.59 19.57 7.08
N ILE A 152 -7.17 20.29 8.12
CA ILE A 152 -7.64 21.65 8.42
C ILE A 152 -6.49 22.64 8.22
N ASN A 153 -6.79 23.76 7.56
CA ASN A 153 -5.84 24.85 7.34
C ASN A 153 -4.50 24.42 6.72
N ASP A 154 -4.51 23.40 5.87
CA ASP A 154 -3.33 22.74 5.25
C ASP A 154 -2.32 22.13 6.25
N ASP A 155 -2.67 22.02 7.55
CA ASP A 155 -1.78 21.38 8.52
C ASP A 155 -1.65 19.90 8.15
N VAL A 156 -0.41 19.44 8.02
CA VAL A 156 -0.11 18.05 7.66
C VAL A 156 0.04 17.16 8.88
N PHE A 157 0.34 17.69 10.06
CA PHE A 157 0.63 16.90 11.26
C PHE A 157 -0.54 16.88 12.26
N ASP A 158 -1.23 18.01 12.46
CA ASP A 158 -2.44 18.09 13.29
C ASP A 158 -3.71 17.75 12.49
N THR A 159 -3.68 16.61 11.81
CA THR A 159 -4.79 16.06 11.04
C THR A 159 -5.66 15.12 11.87
N LEU A 160 -6.87 14.81 11.39
CA LEU A 160 -7.67 13.71 11.89
C LEU A 160 -7.74 12.58 10.87
N HIS A 161 -7.40 11.37 11.30
CA HIS A 161 -7.54 10.15 10.51
C HIS A 161 -8.84 9.45 10.90
N VAL A 162 -9.73 9.23 9.94
CA VAL A 162 -11.00 8.52 10.14
C VAL A 162 -10.86 7.16 9.49
N LEU A 163 -10.64 6.13 10.30
CA LEU A 163 -10.51 4.76 9.85
C LEU A 163 -11.86 4.07 9.97
N THR A 164 -12.32 3.45 8.89
CA THR A 164 -13.61 2.76 8.91
C THR A 164 -13.53 1.38 8.30
N GLY A 165 -14.34 0.46 8.81
CA GLY A 165 -14.49 -0.89 8.30
C GLY A 165 -15.95 -1.32 8.23
N CYS A 166 -16.16 -2.57 7.80
CA CYS A 166 -17.46 -3.22 7.87
C CYS A 166 -17.55 -4.07 9.15
N PRO A 167 -18.69 -4.04 9.87
CA PRO A 167 -18.91 -4.94 11.00
C PRO A 167 -18.70 -6.39 10.58
N ASP A 168 -18.05 -7.19 11.43
CA ASP A 168 -17.84 -8.61 11.17
C ASP A 168 -19.00 -9.45 11.71
N PRO A 169 -19.86 -10.02 10.86
CA PRO A 169 -20.85 -10.98 11.34
C PRO A 169 -20.22 -12.32 11.75
N HIS A 170 -18.94 -12.55 11.42
CA HIS A 170 -18.24 -13.82 11.61
C HIS A 170 -16.97 -13.67 12.48
N ALA A 171 -16.89 -12.61 13.30
CA ALA A 171 -15.82 -12.46 14.28
C ALA A 171 -15.73 -13.70 15.20
N PRO A 172 -14.52 -14.28 15.38
CA PRO A 172 -14.29 -15.31 16.38
C PRO A 172 -14.66 -14.85 17.79
N LYS A 173 -15.09 -15.80 18.62
CA LYS A 173 -15.42 -15.58 20.02
C LYS A 173 -14.30 -16.08 20.93
N SER A 174 -14.25 -15.53 22.14
CA SER A 174 -13.39 -16.08 23.19
C SER A 174 -13.73 -17.54 23.45
N GLY A 175 -12.72 -18.41 23.41
CA GLY A 175 -12.86 -19.85 23.59
C GLY A 175 -13.07 -20.66 22.31
N ASP A 176 -13.17 -20.01 21.13
CA ASP A 176 -13.18 -20.73 19.86
C ASP A 176 -11.87 -21.52 19.68
N PRO A 177 -11.93 -22.75 19.12
CA PRO A 177 -10.75 -23.58 18.93
C PRO A 177 -9.76 -22.89 17.98
N ASP A 178 -8.46 -23.06 18.27
CA ASP A 178 -7.35 -22.51 17.48
C ASP A 178 -7.34 -20.96 17.40
N VAL A 179 -8.01 -20.26 18.32
CA VAL A 179 -8.05 -18.80 18.39
C VAL A 179 -7.36 -18.27 19.66
N ILE A 180 -6.39 -17.37 19.49
CA ILE A 180 -5.90 -16.46 20.55
C ILE A 180 -6.74 -15.19 20.47
N TYR A 181 -7.71 -15.07 21.37
CA TYR A 181 -8.64 -13.93 21.38
C TYR A 181 -8.19 -12.87 22.39
N PHE A 182 -8.06 -11.62 21.94
CA PHE A 182 -7.85 -10.45 22.79
C PHE A 182 -9.06 -9.52 22.70
N GLY A 183 -9.82 -9.42 23.79
CA GLY A 183 -10.95 -8.50 23.91
C GLY A 183 -10.52 -7.06 24.23
N PRO A 184 -11.47 -6.12 24.42
CA PRO A 184 -11.18 -4.73 24.74
C PRO A 184 -10.27 -4.56 25.97
N GLY A 185 -9.25 -3.72 25.87
CA GLY A 185 -8.23 -3.52 26.90
C GLY A 185 -6.80 -3.59 26.37
N VAL A 186 -5.83 -3.30 27.24
CA VAL A 186 -4.40 -3.38 26.90
C VAL A 186 -3.83 -4.72 27.35
N HIS A 187 -3.17 -5.42 26.42
CA HIS A 187 -2.60 -6.74 26.60
C HIS A 187 -1.11 -6.71 26.30
N THR A 188 -0.33 -7.45 27.08
CA THR A 188 1.12 -7.57 26.93
C THR A 188 1.53 -9.03 27.03
N THR A 189 2.71 -9.36 26.53
CA THR A 189 3.38 -10.64 26.78
C THR A 189 4.65 -10.39 27.57
N SER A 190 5.15 -11.41 28.27
CA SER A 190 6.31 -11.27 29.17
C SER A 190 7.60 -10.87 28.46
N ASP A 191 7.76 -11.26 27.19
CA ASP A 191 8.94 -11.00 26.37
C ASP A 191 8.69 -9.95 25.26
N GLY A 192 7.49 -9.37 25.21
CA GLY A 192 7.10 -8.42 24.16
C GLY A 192 6.88 -9.07 22.79
N THR A 193 6.77 -10.39 22.70
CA THR A 193 6.44 -11.11 21.47
C THR A 193 5.25 -12.05 21.64
N LEU A 194 4.53 -12.32 20.56
CA LEU A 194 3.46 -13.31 20.50
C LEU A 194 3.72 -14.27 19.35
N LYS A 195 4.16 -15.48 19.67
CA LYS A 195 4.37 -16.54 18.67
C LYS A 195 3.04 -17.18 18.29
N VAL A 196 2.77 -17.26 16.99
CA VAL A 196 1.56 -17.87 16.46
C VAL A 196 1.88 -19.26 15.92
N ALA A 197 1.12 -20.26 16.35
CA ALA A 197 1.29 -21.64 15.87
C ALA A 197 0.66 -21.85 14.49
N GLU A 198 1.05 -22.94 13.83
CA GLU A 198 0.42 -23.38 12.58
C GLU A 198 -1.10 -23.58 12.76
N GLY A 199 -1.89 -23.10 11.80
CA GLY A 199 -3.36 -23.16 11.83
C GLY A 199 -4.05 -22.16 12.76
N GLN A 200 -3.29 -21.45 13.60
CA GLN A 200 -3.84 -20.61 14.65
C GLN A 200 -4.25 -19.22 14.13
N THR A 201 -5.30 -18.65 14.73
CA THR A 201 -5.75 -17.28 14.49
C THR A 201 -5.53 -16.43 15.74
N VAL A 202 -4.79 -15.32 15.61
CA VAL A 202 -4.82 -14.24 16.58
C VAL A 202 -5.93 -13.27 16.19
N TYR A 203 -6.88 -13.04 17.09
CA TYR A 203 -7.97 -12.09 16.88
C TYR A 203 -7.89 -10.94 17.89
N LEU A 204 -7.75 -9.70 17.38
CA LEU A 204 -7.78 -8.48 18.19
C LEU A 204 -9.14 -7.80 18.02
N ASP A 205 -9.99 -7.87 19.04
CA ASP A 205 -11.31 -7.25 18.97
C ASP A 205 -11.22 -5.71 18.97
N GLY A 206 -12.29 -5.05 18.56
CA GLY A 206 -12.35 -3.59 18.61
C GLY A 206 -12.19 -3.06 20.03
N GLY A 207 -11.25 -2.13 20.22
CA GLY A 207 -10.87 -1.62 21.54
C GLY A 207 -9.78 -2.45 22.24
N ALA A 208 -9.35 -3.57 21.67
CA ALA A 208 -8.16 -4.30 22.12
C ALA A 208 -6.87 -3.59 21.67
N VAL A 209 -5.86 -3.60 22.52
CA VAL A 209 -4.51 -3.11 22.21
C VAL A 209 -3.50 -4.15 22.63
N LEU A 210 -2.76 -4.72 21.68
CA LEU A 210 -1.66 -5.63 21.95
C LEU A 210 -0.32 -4.87 21.92
N THR A 211 0.46 -4.99 22.98
CA THR A 211 1.84 -4.47 23.06
C THR A 211 2.82 -5.64 22.99
N ALA A 212 2.83 -6.32 21.84
CA ALA A 212 3.76 -7.40 21.51
C ALA A 212 3.91 -7.52 19.99
N THR A 213 5.10 -7.84 19.51
CA THR A 213 5.33 -8.17 18.09
C THR A 213 4.74 -9.56 17.80
N VAL A 214 3.88 -9.66 16.78
CA VAL A 214 3.27 -10.95 16.39
C VAL A 214 4.20 -11.69 15.43
N LEU A 215 4.56 -12.93 15.76
CA LEU A 215 5.57 -13.72 15.05
C LEU A 215 4.95 -14.94 14.38
N PHE A 216 5.00 -14.98 13.05
CA PHE A 216 4.77 -16.15 12.22
C PHE A 216 6.13 -16.64 11.71
N GLN A 217 6.67 -17.68 12.34
CA GLN A 217 8.01 -18.19 12.01
C GLN A 217 7.94 -19.67 11.73
N SER A 218 8.23 -20.07 10.49
CA SER A 218 8.18 -21.47 10.05
C SER A 218 6.82 -22.14 10.27
N VAL A 219 5.73 -21.41 10.01
CA VAL A 219 4.35 -21.90 10.19
C VAL A 219 3.53 -21.78 8.93
N LYS A 220 2.44 -22.54 8.87
CA LYS A 220 1.46 -22.46 7.79
C LYS A 220 0.06 -22.11 8.28
N ASN A 221 -0.77 -21.58 7.38
CA ASN A 221 -2.22 -21.45 7.57
C ASN A 221 -2.63 -20.62 8.81
N ALA A 222 -1.83 -19.63 9.19
CA ALA A 222 -2.04 -18.85 10.41
C ALA A 222 -2.47 -17.41 10.10
N ARG A 223 -3.10 -16.74 11.08
CA ARG A 223 -3.76 -15.45 10.86
C ARG A 223 -3.55 -14.48 12.01
N LEU A 224 -3.46 -13.19 11.69
CA LEU A 224 -3.67 -12.06 12.59
C LEU A 224 -4.84 -11.25 12.02
N THR A 225 -5.94 -11.12 12.75
CA THR A 225 -7.14 -10.43 12.25
C THR A 225 -7.85 -9.63 13.34
N GLY A 226 -8.75 -8.73 12.95
CA GLY A 226 -9.63 -7.99 13.85
C GLY A 226 -9.59 -6.48 13.66
N ARG A 227 -10.17 -5.74 14.64
CA ARG A 227 -10.29 -4.26 14.63
C ARG A 227 -9.45 -3.61 15.74
N GLY A 228 -8.71 -4.43 16.48
CA GLY A 228 -7.81 -4.00 17.53
C GLY A 228 -6.50 -3.43 16.98
N PHE A 229 -5.72 -2.94 17.92
CA PHE A 229 -4.51 -2.17 17.67
C PHE A 229 -3.29 -2.95 18.15
N ILE A 230 -2.18 -2.84 17.44
CA ILE A 230 -0.86 -3.23 17.94
C ILE A 230 -0.08 -1.94 18.15
N ASN A 231 0.47 -1.71 19.35
CA ASN A 231 1.01 -0.42 19.73
C ASN A 231 2.40 -0.52 20.37
N SER A 232 3.33 0.33 19.95
CA SER A 232 4.64 0.55 20.59
C SER A 232 5.42 -0.72 20.91
N THR A 233 5.53 -1.62 19.94
CA THR A 233 6.29 -2.88 20.06
C THR A 233 7.79 -2.67 19.89
N SER A 234 8.61 -3.62 20.37
CA SER A 234 10.08 -3.53 20.35
C SER A 234 10.72 -4.00 19.04
N GLY A 235 10.08 -4.91 18.29
CA GLY A 235 10.63 -5.52 17.07
C GLY A 235 9.65 -5.56 15.89
N GLY A 236 8.95 -4.46 15.62
CA GLY A 236 7.96 -4.35 14.54
C GLY A 236 6.55 -4.77 14.97
N GLY A 237 5.56 -4.56 14.11
CA GLY A 237 4.17 -4.94 14.36
C GLY A 237 3.96 -6.45 14.21
N ALA A 238 4.21 -6.96 13.01
CA ALA A 238 4.17 -8.39 12.70
C ALA A 238 5.39 -8.82 11.87
N LEU A 239 5.90 -10.02 12.14
CA LEU A 239 6.94 -10.68 11.34
C LEU A 239 6.36 -11.96 10.73
N VAL A 240 6.49 -12.10 9.41
CA VAL A 240 6.15 -13.29 8.64
C VAL A 240 7.42 -13.82 8.00
N GLU A 241 7.98 -14.86 8.59
CA GLU A 241 9.30 -15.37 8.23
C GLU A 241 9.25 -16.87 7.96
N ASN A 242 9.83 -17.29 6.83
CA ASN A 242 9.88 -18.70 6.40
C ASN A 242 8.50 -19.40 6.46
N SER A 243 7.42 -18.67 6.16
CA SER A 243 6.05 -19.09 6.42
C SER A 243 5.19 -19.13 5.15
N GLU A 244 4.07 -19.86 5.19
CA GLU A 244 3.20 -20.06 4.03
C GLU A 244 1.70 -19.89 4.37
N ASN A 245 0.93 -19.27 3.47
CA ASN A 245 -0.51 -19.07 3.65
C ASN A 245 -0.85 -18.30 4.94
N ILE A 246 -0.26 -17.11 5.06
CA ILE A 246 -0.43 -16.22 6.22
C ILE A 246 -1.38 -15.07 5.86
N ARG A 247 -2.27 -14.73 6.79
CA ARG A 247 -3.17 -13.58 6.65
C ARG A 247 -2.94 -12.55 7.75
N VAL A 248 -2.82 -11.27 7.38
CA VAL A 248 -2.79 -10.13 8.30
C VAL A 248 -3.89 -9.15 7.89
N GLU A 249 -4.97 -9.07 8.67
CA GLU A 249 -6.22 -8.46 8.22
C GLU A 249 -6.84 -7.48 9.23
N GLY A 250 -7.18 -6.26 8.79
CA GLY A 250 -8.00 -5.29 9.53
C GLY A 250 -7.34 -4.56 10.71
N VAL A 251 -6.30 -5.11 11.32
CA VAL A 251 -5.62 -4.54 12.49
C VAL A 251 -4.97 -3.18 12.19
N THR A 252 -4.76 -2.36 13.23
CA THR A 252 -4.06 -1.07 13.12
C THR A 252 -2.75 -1.08 13.90
N MET A 253 -1.64 -0.73 13.24
CA MET A 253 -0.30 -0.67 13.81
C MET A 253 0.03 0.79 14.20
N LEU A 254 0.25 1.03 15.49
CA LEU A 254 0.62 2.35 16.03
C LEU A 254 2.07 2.35 16.54
N ASN A 255 2.92 3.04 15.79
CA ASN A 255 4.31 3.34 16.09
C ASN A 255 5.15 2.12 16.56
N PRO A 256 5.09 0.97 15.85
CA PRO A 256 5.99 -0.14 16.13
C PRO A 256 7.46 0.32 15.98
N ASN A 257 8.38 -0.32 16.70
CA ASN A 257 9.80 -0.08 16.50
C ASN A 257 10.30 -0.94 15.33
N GLY A 258 10.48 -0.34 14.16
CA GLY A 258 10.73 -1.05 12.90
C GLY A 258 9.48 -1.11 12.02
N TYR A 259 9.41 -2.15 11.19
CA TYR A 259 8.34 -2.40 10.23
C TYR A 259 6.98 -2.61 10.88
N ALA A 260 5.92 -2.11 10.26
CA ALA A 260 4.56 -2.49 10.65
C ALA A 260 4.28 -3.95 10.30
N THR A 261 4.75 -4.42 9.14
CA THR A 261 4.75 -5.85 8.79
C THR A 261 5.94 -6.20 7.91
N GLN A 262 6.77 -7.13 8.37
CA GLN A 262 7.94 -7.61 7.64
C GLN A 262 7.68 -9.03 7.11
N LEU A 263 7.92 -9.26 5.81
CA LEU A 263 7.87 -10.57 5.16
C LEU A 263 9.27 -11.00 4.73
N GLY A 264 9.70 -12.20 5.11
CA GLY A 264 10.97 -12.79 4.67
C GLY A 264 10.81 -14.25 4.27
N ASN A 265 11.34 -14.65 3.12
CA ASN A 265 11.33 -16.05 2.64
C ASN A 265 9.94 -16.71 2.72
N SER A 266 8.87 -15.97 2.40
CA SER A 266 7.50 -16.43 2.64
C SER A 266 6.69 -16.54 1.35
N LYS A 267 5.66 -17.39 1.38
CA LYS A 267 4.84 -17.69 0.19
C LYS A 267 3.35 -17.58 0.48
N ASN A 268 2.58 -17.07 -0.47
CA ASN A 268 1.12 -16.96 -0.37
C ASN A 268 0.70 -16.14 0.86
N VAL A 269 1.12 -14.86 0.94
CA VAL A 269 0.78 -13.97 2.06
C VAL A 269 -0.26 -12.94 1.62
N HIS A 270 -1.32 -12.79 2.42
CA HIS A 270 -2.38 -11.81 2.18
C HIS A 270 -2.44 -10.79 3.30
N ILE A 271 -2.27 -9.52 2.96
CA ILE A 271 -2.41 -8.40 3.88
C ILE A 271 -3.60 -7.58 3.42
N LYS A 272 -4.66 -7.49 4.24
CA LYS A 272 -5.90 -6.81 3.84
C LYS A 272 -6.37 -5.82 4.89
N GLY A 273 -6.62 -4.56 4.50
CA GLY A 273 -7.19 -3.56 5.41
C GLY A 273 -6.26 -3.17 6.58
N LEU A 274 -4.97 -3.49 6.49
CA LEU A 274 -3.97 -3.08 7.47
C LEU A 274 -3.83 -1.56 7.45
N ARG A 275 -3.80 -0.93 8.63
CA ARG A 275 -3.45 0.48 8.78
C ARG A 275 -2.15 0.64 9.56
N SER A 276 -1.29 1.57 9.18
CA SER A 276 -0.02 1.82 9.88
C SER A 276 0.28 3.30 10.08
N PHE A 277 0.86 3.60 11.24
CA PHE A 277 1.38 4.90 11.62
C PHE A 277 2.75 4.75 12.27
N SER A 278 3.73 5.59 11.92
CA SER A 278 5.04 5.56 12.55
C SER A 278 5.73 6.92 12.62
N SER A 279 6.66 7.03 13.57
CA SER A 279 7.45 8.25 13.79
C SER A 279 8.93 7.98 14.10
N LYS A 280 9.40 6.75 13.92
CA LYS A 280 10.74 6.27 14.31
C LYS A 280 11.60 6.08 13.06
N GLY A 281 12.92 6.00 13.25
CA GLY A 281 13.81 5.55 12.16
C GLY A 281 13.49 4.10 11.79
N TRP A 282 13.53 3.76 10.50
CA TRP A 282 13.05 2.48 9.97
C TRP A 282 11.59 2.21 10.34
N GLY A 283 10.78 3.27 10.35
CA GLY A 283 9.36 3.23 10.66
C GLY A 283 8.51 2.76 9.48
N ASP A 284 8.97 1.78 8.73
CA ASP A 284 8.37 1.35 7.48
C ASP A 284 6.98 0.74 7.70
N GLY A 285 6.18 0.72 6.64
CA GLY A 285 4.90 0.04 6.58
C GLY A 285 5.10 -1.46 6.35
N ILE A 286 5.00 -1.88 5.09
CA ILE A 286 5.13 -3.29 4.69
C ILE A 286 6.38 -3.50 3.88
N ASP A 287 7.23 -4.42 4.34
CA ASP A 287 8.45 -4.83 3.65
C ASP A 287 8.34 -6.28 3.18
N VAL A 288 8.70 -6.52 1.93
CA VAL A 288 8.69 -7.85 1.30
C VAL A 288 10.10 -8.23 0.87
N PHE A 289 10.68 -9.26 1.48
CA PHE A 289 11.99 -9.82 1.16
C PHE A 289 11.87 -11.27 0.69
N CYS A 290 12.53 -11.61 -0.42
CA CYS A 290 12.65 -12.97 -0.99
C CYS A 290 11.35 -13.79 -0.94
N SER A 291 10.22 -13.18 -1.32
CA SER A 291 8.89 -13.77 -1.11
C SER A 291 8.09 -13.90 -2.40
N GLU A 292 7.17 -14.85 -2.44
CA GLU A 292 6.38 -15.19 -3.63
C GLU A 292 4.87 -15.15 -3.36
N ASN A 293 4.09 -14.61 -4.31
CA ASN A 293 2.62 -14.54 -4.25
C ASN A 293 2.15 -13.76 -3.02
N VAL A 294 2.45 -12.47 -3.01
CA VAL A 294 2.04 -11.55 -1.94
C VAL A 294 0.96 -10.62 -2.47
N VAL A 295 -0.14 -10.50 -1.73
CA VAL A 295 -1.23 -9.57 -2.06
C VAL A 295 -1.46 -8.63 -0.89
N ILE A 296 -1.33 -7.33 -1.16
CA ILE A 296 -1.57 -6.22 -0.23
C ILE A 296 -2.79 -5.47 -0.76
N ASP A 297 -3.88 -5.43 0.01
CA ASP A 297 -5.19 -4.96 -0.45
C ASP A 297 -5.85 -4.03 0.57
N GLY A 298 -6.29 -2.84 0.18
CA GLY A 298 -7.14 -2.00 1.04
C GLY A 298 -6.38 -1.30 2.18
N VAL A 299 -5.08 -1.08 2.05
CA VAL A 299 -4.24 -0.57 3.14
C VAL A 299 -4.23 0.95 3.25
N PHE A 300 -4.04 1.45 4.47
CA PHE A 300 -3.77 2.86 4.75
C PHE A 300 -2.44 3.00 5.47
N MET A 301 -1.49 3.71 4.88
CA MET A 301 -0.13 3.81 5.42
C MET A 301 0.25 5.28 5.59
N ARG A 302 0.63 5.66 6.81
CA ARG A 302 1.23 6.95 7.09
C ARG A 302 2.50 6.78 7.90
N ASN A 303 3.63 6.69 7.21
CA ASN A 303 4.86 6.15 7.78
C ASN A 303 6.01 7.16 7.71
N SER A 304 6.89 7.13 8.70
CA SER A 304 8.12 7.92 8.78
C SER A 304 9.30 7.28 8.04
N ASP A 305 9.03 6.31 7.19
CA ASP A 305 9.94 5.65 6.24
C ASP A 305 9.07 5.06 5.11
N ASP A 306 9.53 4.04 4.39
CA ASP A 306 8.80 3.45 3.27
C ASP A 306 7.41 2.94 3.65
N CYS A 307 6.36 3.33 2.93
CA CYS A 307 5.03 2.78 3.16
C CYS A 307 4.94 1.33 2.65
N ILE A 308 5.47 1.08 1.45
CA ILE A 308 5.57 -0.23 0.82
C ILE A 308 6.98 -0.39 0.24
N ALA A 309 7.70 -1.41 0.68
CA ALA A 309 9.03 -1.74 0.20
C ALA A 309 9.11 -3.18 -0.33
N ILE A 310 9.67 -3.35 -1.53
CA ILE A 310 9.83 -4.65 -2.18
C ILE A 310 11.32 -4.87 -2.50
N TYR A 311 11.88 -5.86 -1.84
CA TYR A 311 13.31 -6.15 -1.78
C TYR A 311 13.59 -7.61 -2.11
N THR A 312 14.86 -7.98 -2.26
CA THR A 312 15.28 -9.39 -2.23
C THR A 312 16.18 -9.65 -1.03
N HIS A 313 17.40 -10.14 -1.23
CA HIS A 313 18.29 -10.56 -0.17
C HIS A 313 18.58 -9.47 0.85
N ARG A 314 18.31 -9.85 2.11
CA ARG A 314 18.74 -9.13 3.29
C ARG A 314 18.90 -10.15 4.42
N TRP A 315 19.96 -10.01 5.20
CA TRP A 315 20.27 -10.93 6.30
C TRP A 315 20.34 -12.40 5.83
N ASN A 316 19.43 -13.25 6.33
CA ASN A 316 19.35 -14.67 6.00
C ASN A 316 18.21 -14.99 5.02
N TYR A 317 17.63 -13.97 4.36
CA TYR A 317 16.65 -14.15 3.30
C TYR A 317 17.35 -14.30 1.96
N TYR A 318 16.97 -15.31 1.18
CA TYR A 318 17.63 -15.63 -0.09
C TYR A 318 16.59 -16.00 -1.14
N GLY A 319 16.80 -15.50 -2.34
CA GLY A 319 15.98 -15.78 -3.51
C GLY A 319 15.25 -14.56 -4.06
N ASP A 320 14.59 -14.78 -5.19
CA ASP A 320 13.80 -13.76 -5.89
C ASP A 320 12.61 -13.29 -5.06
N THR A 321 12.13 -12.08 -5.35
CA THR A 321 10.79 -11.64 -4.96
C THR A 321 9.91 -11.57 -6.19
N ARG A 322 8.81 -12.32 -6.20
CA ARG A 322 7.97 -12.47 -7.40
C ARG A 322 6.48 -12.49 -7.12
N ASN A 323 5.70 -11.98 -8.07
CA ASN A 323 4.24 -11.97 -8.04
C ASN A 323 3.70 -11.22 -6.82
N VAL A 324 4.04 -9.93 -6.71
CA VAL A 324 3.53 -9.05 -5.65
C VAL A 324 2.46 -8.13 -6.23
N THR A 325 1.27 -8.13 -5.64
CA THR A 325 0.19 -7.21 -5.99
C THR A 325 -0.11 -6.29 -4.82
N VAL A 326 -0.07 -4.98 -5.07
CA VAL A 326 -0.52 -3.94 -4.14
C VAL A 326 -1.72 -3.26 -4.77
N LYS A 327 -2.87 -3.27 -4.09
CA LYS A 327 -4.09 -2.65 -4.63
C LYS A 327 -4.94 -1.95 -3.58
N ASN A 328 -5.72 -0.97 -4.03
CA ASN A 328 -6.65 -0.21 -3.19
C ASN A 328 -5.96 0.44 -1.98
N ALA A 329 -4.84 1.12 -2.21
CA ALA A 329 -3.98 1.64 -1.14
C ALA A 329 -4.02 3.17 -1.04
N THR A 330 -3.98 3.70 0.17
CA THR A 330 -3.77 5.12 0.46
C THR A 330 -2.47 5.30 1.21
N LEU A 331 -1.53 6.06 0.64
CA LEU A 331 -0.15 6.16 1.11
C LEU A 331 0.22 7.61 1.42
N TRP A 332 0.89 7.81 2.55
CA TRP A 332 1.41 9.10 3.01
C TRP A 332 2.80 8.88 3.62
N ALA A 333 3.85 9.13 2.84
CA ALA A 333 5.22 8.99 3.32
C ALA A 333 5.70 10.30 3.94
N ASP A 334 5.90 10.31 5.26
CA ASP A 334 6.35 11.48 6.00
C ASP A 334 7.87 11.73 5.88
N VAL A 335 8.65 10.72 5.44
CA VAL A 335 10.09 10.83 5.19
C VAL A 335 10.51 10.14 3.89
N ALA A 336 10.39 8.82 3.75
CA ALA A 336 10.94 8.12 2.59
C ALA A 336 9.89 7.94 1.48
N HIS A 337 9.64 6.72 1.03
CA HIS A 337 8.87 6.49 -0.20
C HIS A 337 7.44 6.01 0.08
N PRO A 338 6.44 6.43 -0.72
CA PRO A 338 5.18 5.72 -0.83
C PRO A 338 5.39 4.28 -1.33
N ILE A 339 6.17 4.11 -2.41
CA ILE A 339 6.51 2.80 -2.98
C ILE A 339 8.01 2.78 -3.32
N ASN A 340 8.74 1.82 -2.75
CA ASN A 340 10.15 1.56 -3.04
C ASN A 340 10.36 0.11 -3.49
N VAL A 341 11.17 -0.08 -4.54
CA VAL A 341 11.48 -1.40 -5.09
C VAL A 341 12.95 -1.47 -5.46
N GLY A 342 13.69 -2.42 -4.89
CA GLY A 342 15.12 -2.59 -5.17
C GLY A 342 15.99 -2.33 -3.95
N THR A 343 17.10 -1.61 -4.09
CA THR A 343 18.08 -1.32 -3.02
C THR A 343 18.81 -2.54 -2.45
N HIS A 344 18.15 -3.59 -1.98
CA HIS A 344 18.77 -4.74 -1.31
C HIS A 344 18.71 -6.01 -2.15
N GLY A 345 19.86 -6.64 -2.35
CA GLY A 345 20.04 -7.84 -3.17
C GLY A 345 21.30 -8.63 -2.85
N ASN A 346 21.65 -9.56 -3.73
CA ASN A 346 22.74 -10.52 -3.52
C ASN A 346 23.74 -10.49 -4.69
N THR A 347 24.91 -9.88 -4.47
CA THR A 347 25.97 -9.81 -5.49
C THR A 347 26.52 -11.19 -5.87
N ASP A 348 26.69 -12.08 -4.89
CA ASP A 348 27.33 -13.38 -5.12
C ASP A 348 26.41 -14.35 -5.88
N ASN A 349 25.10 -14.22 -5.67
CA ASN A 349 24.07 -14.97 -6.39
C ASN A 349 22.92 -14.03 -6.82
N PRO A 350 23.08 -13.27 -7.92
CA PRO A 350 22.16 -12.22 -8.34
C PRO A 350 20.70 -12.64 -8.46
N GLU A 351 19.82 -11.88 -7.82
CA GLU A 351 18.38 -12.15 -7.72
C GLU A 351 17.55 -11.24 -8.64
N VAL A 352 16.27 -11.57 -8.78
CA VAL A 352 15.30 -10.84 -9.58
C VAL A 352 14.11 -10.39 -8.71
N ILE A 353 13.68 -9.15 -8.91
CA ILE A 353 12.36 -8.67 -8.47
C ILE A 353 11.47 -8.63 -9.71
N GLU A 354 10.42 -9.46 -9.75
CA GLU A 354 9.59 -9.57 -10.95
C GLU A 354 8.08 -9.72 -10.74
N ASN A 355 7.33 -9.34 -11.76
CA ASN A 355 5.86 -9.44 -11.80
C ASN A 355 5.21 -8.67 -10.65
N LEU A 356 5.43 -7.36 -10.64
CA LEU A 356 4.84 -6.45 -9.66
C LEU A 356 3.60 -5.78 -10.27
N HIS A 357 2.50 -5.75 -9.52
CA HIS A 357 1.28 -5.08 -9.92
C HIS A 357 0.83 -4.08 -8.86
N PHE A 358 0.85 -2.80 -9.19
CA PHE A 358 0.34 -1.71 -8.37
C PHE A 358 -0.95 -1.20 -8.99
N GLN A 359 -2.06 -1.24 -8.27
CA GLN A 359 -3.37 -0.91 -8.85
C GLN A 359 -4.21 -0.06 -7.91
N ASN A 360 -4.85 0.99 -8.42
CA ASN A 360 -5.77 1.81 -7.64
C ASN A 360 -5.12 2.33 -6.34
N ILE A 361 -4.12 3.20 -6.49
CA ILE A 361 -3.35 3.75 -5.36
C ILE A 361 -3.47 5.28 -5.32
N ASP A 362 -3.82 5.80 -4.14
CA ASP A 362 -3.76 7.21 -3.81
C ASP A 362 -2.51 7.53 -3.01
N ILE A 363 -1.66 8.42 -3.51
CA ILE A 363 -0.50 8.94 -2.81
C ILE A 363 -0.85 10.36 -2.37
N CYS A 364 -1.19 10.49 -1.08
CA CYS A 364 -1.59 11.75 -0.48
C CYS A 364 -0.37 12.65 -0.21
N ASP A 365 0.76 12.11 0.21
CA ASP A 365 1.94 12.92 0.47
C ASP A 365 3.21 12.11 0.36
N HIS A 366 4.30 12.84 0.17
CA HIS A 366 5.65 12.34 -0.02
C HIS A 366 6.64 13.44 0.39
N ARG A 367 7.65 13.08 1.17
CA ARG A 367 8.66 14.02 1.67
C ARG A 367 10.07 13.42 1.77
N GLU A 368 10.63 12.95 0.67
CA GLU A 368 12.00 12.41 0.60
C GLU A 368 13.03 13.48 0.21
N PRO A 369 13.86 13.98 1.14
CA PRO A 369 14.83 15.04 0.84
C PRO A 369 16.09 14.54 0.10
N GLN A 370 16.38 13.25 0.13
CA GLN A 370 17.59 12.65 -0.44
C GLN A 370 17.43 12.43 -1.94
N MET A 371 18.13 13.21 -2.77
CA MET A 371 18.06 13.17 -4.24
C MET A 371 18.17 11.77 -4.87
N ASN A 372 18.91 10.85 -4.23
CA ASN A 372 19.08 9.48 -4.72
C ASN A 372 17.89 8.54 -4.46
N TYR A 373 16.80 9.05 -3.89
CA TYR A 373 15.66 8.28 -3.39
C TYR A 373 14.30 8.97 -3.62
N GLN A 374 14.22 10.09 -4.34
CA GLN A 374 13.03 10.95 -4.27
C GLN A 374 11.79 10.47 -5.04
N GLY A 375 11.53 9.19 -5.26
CA GLY A 375 10.36 8.75 -6.06
C GLY A 375 9.10 8.46 -5.24
N CYS A 376 7.93 8.96 -5.67
CA CYS A 376 6.65 8.41 -5.18
C CYS A 376 6.55 6.91 -5.53
N ILE A 377 6.99 6.58 -6.75
CA ILE A 377 7.32 5.22 -7.18
C ILE A 377 8.81 5.20 -7.47
N ALA A 378 9.60 4.55 -6.62
CA ALA A 378 11.03 4.38 -6.77
C ALA A 378 11.38 2.95 -7.18
N LEU A 379 12.09 2.80 -8.31
CA LEU A 379 12.69 1.55 -8.77
C LEU A 379 14.20 1.73 -8.80
N ASN A 380 14.93 1.04 -7.91
CA ASN A 380 16.33 1.34 -7.65
C ASN A 380 17.20 0.09 -7.42
N PRO A 381 17.33 -0.82 -8.41
CA PRO A 381 18.07 -2.06 -8.20
C PRO A 381 19.54 -1.77 -7.90
N GLY A 382 20.04 -2.36 -6.82
CA GLY A 382 21.46 -2.47 -6.46
C GLY A 382 21.80 -3.92 -6.13
N ASP A 383 23.05 -4.21 -5.75
CA ASP A 383 23.51 -5.57 -5.39
C ASP A 383 23.24 -6.61 -6.49
N SER A 384 23.49 -6.24 -7.75
CA SER A 384 23.24 -7.08 -8.92
C SER A 384 21.78 -7.51 -9.10
N ASN A 385 20.81 -6.90 -8.42
CA ASN A 385 19.40 -7.19 -8.66
C ASN A 385 18.95 -6.73 -10.04
N LEU A 386 18.03 -7.48 -10.64
CA LEU A 386 17.26 -7.07 -11.81
C LEU A 386 15.81 -6.80 -11.40
N ILE A 387 15.29 -5.61 -11.72
CA ILE A 387 13.84 -5.35 -11.60
C ILE A 387 13.22 -5.54 -12.98
N ARG A 388 12.20 -6.37 -13.11
CA ARG A 388 11.48 -6.52 -14.40
C ARG A 388 9.99 -6.80 -14.28
N GLY A 389 9.20 -6.38 -15.27
CA GLY A 389 7.78 -6.70 -15.32
C GLY A 389 7.00 -5.98 -14.21
N VAL A 390 7.11 -4.65 -14.19
CA VAL A 390 6.37 -3.79 -13.27
C VAL A 390 5.19 -3.18 -14.00
N ARG A 391 3.98 -3.38 -13.47
CA ARG A 391 2.76 -2.73 -13.95
C ARG A 391 2.19 -1.85 -12.84
N ALA A 392 1.97 -0.57 -13.14
CA ALA A 392 1.23 0.33 -12.28
C ALA A 392 0.01 0.86 -13.04
N GLU A 393 -1.19 0.76 -12.46
CA GLU A 393 -2.43 1.16 -13.10
C GLU A 393 -3.33 1.94 -12.13
N ASP A 394 -3.91 3.05 -12.60
CA ASP A 394 -4.79 3.91 -11.82
C ASP A 394 -4.11 4.43 -10.55
N ILE A 395 -3.06 5.24 -10.73
CA ILE A 395 -2.28 5.85 -9.65
C ILE A 395 -2.58 7.35 -9.60
N ARG A 396 -2.94 7.86 -8.43
CA ARG A 396 -3.31 9.27 -8.24
C ARG A 396 -2.40 9.88 -7.19
N ILE A 397 -1.57 10.81 -7.61
CA ILE A 397 -0.58 11.47 -6.78
C ILE A 397 -1.03 12.90 -6.57
N GLU A 398 -1.37 13.22 -5.33
CA GLU A 398 -1.74 14.57 -4.94
C GLU A 398 -0.50 15.45 -4.78
N ASN A 399 -0.70 16.75 -4.52
CA ASN A 399 0.41 17.62 -4.20
C ASN A 399 1.07 17.17 -2.90
N PHE A 400 2.39 17.04 -2.92
CA PHE A 400 3.19 16.54 -1.82
C PHE A 400 4.24 17.56 -1.37
N ARG A 401 4.88 17.34 -0.22
CA ARG A 401 5.84 18.30 0.35
C ARG A 401 7.20 18.31 -0.35
N TRP A 402 7.78 17.15 -0.65
CA TRP A 402 9.11 17.07 -1.24
C TRP A 402 9.34 15.73 -1.94
N GLY A 403 9.70 15.75 -3.23
CA GLY A 403 10.04 14.53 -3.95
C GLY A 403 9.85 14.65 -5.46
N GLN A 404 9.75 13.52 -6.13
CA GLN A 404 9.53 13.32 -7.57
C GLN A 404 8.34 12.37 -7.75
N VAL A 405 7.71 12.42 -8.91
CA VAL A 405 6.60 11.53 -9.26
C VAL A 405 7.14 10.11 -9.48
N ILE A 406 8.18 9.98 -10.29
CA ILE A 406 8.83 8.72 -10.63
C ILE A 406 10.33 8.84 -10.38
N TYR A 407 10.93 7.79 -9.83
CA TYR A 407 12.38 7.65 -9.75
C TYR A 407 12.79 6.27 -10.23
N MET A 408 13.57 6.20 -11.30
CA MET A 408 14.15 4.95 -11.81
C MET A 408 15.64 5.13 -11.93
N LYS A 409 16.42 4.41 -11.13
CA LYS A 409 17.88 4.48 -11.20
C LYS A 409 18.51 3.13 -10.96
N VAL A 410 19.34 2.67 -11.89
CA VAL A 410 20.21 1.52 -11.62
C VAL A 410 21.31 1.97 -10.67
N MET A 411 21.30 1.44 -9.46
CA MET A 411 22.04 1.98 -8.32
C MET A 411 23.36 1.24 -8.10
N TYR A 412 24.38 2.02 -7.74
CA TYR A 412 25.52 1.56 -6.95
C TYR A 412 25.76 2.57 -5.83
N ASN A 413 25.02 2.42 -4.72
CA ASN A 413 25.28 3.20 -3.51
C ASN A 413 26.08 2.35 -2.54
N THR A 414 27.38 2.63 -2.39
CA THR A 414 28.29 1.88 -1.50
C THR A 414 27.88 1.85 -0.02
N LYS A 415 26.94 2.70 0.41
CA LYS A 415 26.33 2.61 1.75
C LYS A 415 25.49 1.36 1.93
N TYR A 416 24.79 0.93 0.88
CA TYR A 416 23.82 -0.17 0.94
C TYR A 416 24.13 -1.31 -0.02
N ASN A 417 24.96 -1.06 -1.03
CA ASN A 417 25.25 -1.97 -2.12
C ASN A 417 26.73 -2.34 -2.18
N THR A 418 26.94 -3.59 -2.51
CA THR A 418 28.22 -4.23 -2.80
C THR A 418 28.51 -4.29 -4.30
N SER A 419 27.48 -4.19 -5.15
CA SER A 419 27.62 -4.07 -6.61
C SER A 419 26.50 -3.24 -7.24
N VAL A 420 26.68 -2.86 -8.51
CA VAL A 420 25.66 -2.18 -9.32
C VAL A 420 24.49 -3.11 -9.61
N GLY A 421 23.25 -2.60 -9.68
CA GLY A 421 22.11 -3.36 -10.17
C GLY A 421 22.25 -3.76 -11.65
N ARG A 422 21.56 -4.83 -12.05
CA ARG A 422 21.61 -5.35 -13.44
C ARG A 422 20.76 -4.55 -14.43
N GLY A 423 19.73 -3.85 -13.96
CA GLY A 423 18.87 -3.05 -14.82
C GLY A 423 17.43 -2.94 -14.32
N ILE A 424 16.64 -2.15 -15.05
CA ILE A 424 15.19 -2.03 -14.88
C ILE A 424 14.55 -2.29 -16.24
N GLU A 425 13.65 -3.27 -16.35
CA GLU A 425 13.14 -3.72 -17.64
C GLU A 425 11.61 -3.92 -17.66
N ASN A 426 10.95 -3.53 -18.74
CA ASN A 426 9.54 -3.80 -18.99
C ASN A 426 8.64 -3.22 -17.89
N VAL A 427 8.58 -1.88 -17.85
CA VAL A 427 7.74 -1.12 -16.93
C VAL A 427 6.57 -0.52 -17.69
N TYR A 428 5.34 -0.81 -17.26
CA TYR A 428 4.11 -0.29 -17.86
C TYR A 428 3.30 0.49 -16.84
N ILE A 429 3.15 1.80 -17.05
CA ILE A 429 2.43 2.68 -16.15
C ILE A 429 1.21 3.23 -16.90
N LYS A 430 0.01 2.88 -16.45
CA LYS A 430 -1.25 3.28 -17.08
C LYS A 430 -2.07 4.16 -16.14
N ASN A 431 -2.68 5.22 -16.66
CA ASN A 431 -3.56 6.11 -15.90
C ASN A 431 -2.91 6.66 -14.62
N LEU A 432 -1.68 7.17 -14.74
CA LEU A 432 -1.03 7.88 -13.64
C LEU A 432 -1.37 9.36 -13.73
N THR A 433 -1.88 9.93 -12.64
CA THR A 433 -2.14 11.37 -12.53
C THR A 433 -1.28 11.98 -11.43
N TYR A 434 -0.64 13.11 -11.71
CA TYR A 434 -0.08 14.00 -10.69
C TYR A 434 -0.80 15.35 -10.72
N THR A 435 -1.30 15.78 -9.56
CA THR A 435 -1.96 17.07 -9.37
C THR A 435 -1.25 17.85 -8.28
N GLY A 436 -0.31 18.71 -8.64
CA GLY A 436 0.48 19.49 -7.70
C GLY A 436 1.57 20.36 -8.33
N THR A 437 2.30 21.08 -7.49
CA THR A 437 3.28 22.10 -7.89
C THR A 437 4.68 21.89 -7.30
N ASN A 438 4.84 20.91 -6.41
CA ASN A 438 6.07 20.74 -5.63
C ASN A 438 7.01 19.65 -6.16
N ALA A 439 6.57 18.86 -7.15
CA ALA A 439 7.39 17.81 -7.73
C ALA A 439 8.70 18.36 -8.30
N LYS A 440 9.81 17.74 -7.93
CA LYS A 440 11.10 17.85 -8.60
C LYS A 440 11.09 17.02 -9.88
N PRO A 441 12.03 17.28 -10.82
CA PRO A 441 12.22 16.46 -12.01
C PRO A 441 12.25 14.97 -11.69
N SER A 442 11.38 14.18 -12.33
CA SER A 442 11.50 12.72 -12.26
C SER A 442 12.72 12.27 -13.04
N LEU A 443 13.46 11.29 -12.50
CA LEU A 443 14.74 10.85 -13.04
C LEU A 443 14.69 9.40 -13.53
N PHE A 444 15.23 9.17 -14.72
CA PHE A 444 15.42 7.85 -15.33
C PHE A 444 16.90 7.69 -15.67
N LEU A 445 17.60 6.83 -14.95
CA LEU A 445 19.06 6.78 -14.95
C LEU A 445 19.54 5.32 -15.06
N GLY A 446 19.94 4.91 -16.26
CA GLY A 446 20.78 3.72 -16.41
C GLY A 446 22.20 4.00 -15.92
N TYR A 447 22.93 2.97 -15.50
CA TYR A 447 24.29 3.16 -14.99
C TYR A 447 25.33 3.21 -16.13
N ASP A 448 25.22 2.28 -17.08
CA ASP A 448 25.99 2.21 -18.33
C ASP A 448 25.16 1.47 -19.41
N ALA A 449 25.78 1.09 -20.53
CA ALA A 449 25.10 0.43 -21.64
C ALA A 449 24.56 -0.97 -21.28
N GLU A 450 25.27 -1.68 -20.39
CA GLU A 450 24.93 -3.02 -19.91
C GLU A 450 23.85 -2.95 -18.81
N HIS A 451 23.91 -1.93 -17.95
CA HIS A 451 23.07 -1.71 -16.78
C HIS A 451 22.01 -0.61 -17.01
N ALA A 452 21.21 -0.78 -18.06
CA ALA A 452 20.28 0.24 -18.55
C ALA A 452 18.87 0.16 -17.93
N VAL A 453 18.09 1.22 -18.16
CA VAL A 453 16.63 1.24 -17.98
C VAL A 453 15.99 1.01 -19.35
N ARG A 454 15.21 -0.06 -19.51
CA ARG A 454 14.71 -0.50 -20.83
C ARG A 454 13.19 -0.71 -20.84
N ASN A 455 12.56 -0.30 -21.94
CA ASN A 455 11.15 -0.56 -22.24
C ASN A 455 10.21 -0.04 -21.14
N VAL A 456 10.25 1.28 -20.91
CA VAL A 456 9.33 1.97 -20.01
C VAL A 456 8.24 2.62 -20.85
N THR A 457 6.98 2.28 -20.60
CA THR A 457 5.83 2.87 -21.30
C THR A 457 4.88 3.51 -20.31
N PHE A 458 4.57 4.78 -20.54
CA PHE A 458 3.47 5.48 -19.90
C PHE A 458 2.27 5.51 -20.85
N GLU A 459 1.15 4.92 -20.46
CA GLU A 459 -0.15 5.05 -21.12
C GLU A 459 -1.02 6.02 -20.32
N ASN A 460 -1.50 7.09 -20.95
CA ASN A 460 -2.38 8.07 -20.30
C ASN A 460 -1.80 8.66 -19.01
N LEU A 461 -0.55 9.14 -19.09
CA LEU A 461 0.05 9.97 -18.05
C LEU A 461 -0.59 11.36 -18.09
N VAL A 462 -1.06 11.84 -16.94
CA VAL A 462 -1.64 13.18 -16.79
C VAL A 462 -0.89 13.96 -15.72
N ILE A 463 -0.34 15.12 -16.09
CA ILE A 463 0.33 16.03 -15.16
C ILE A 463 -0.47 17.34 -15.16
N ASN A 464 -1.08 17.69 -14.03
CA ASN A 464 -1.86 18.93 -13.86
C ASN A 464 -2.90 19.16 -14.96
N GLY A 465 -3.63 18.10 -15.32
CA GLY A 465 -4.68 18.12 -16.36
C GLY A 465 -4.17 18.01 -17.80
N GLN A 466 -2.86 17.99 -18.03
CA GLN A 466 -2.28 17.79 -19.36
C GLN A 466 -1.94 16.32 -19.58
N THR A 467 -2.55 15.70 -20.59
CA THR A 467 -2.14 14.38 -21.08
C THR A 467 -0.77 14.46 -21.76
N ILE A 468 0.16 13.62 -21.32
CA ILE A 468 1.54 13.55 -21.81
C ILE A 468 1.65 12.39 -22.79
N ALA A 469 2.06 12.70 -24.03
CA ALA A 469 2.26 11.71 -25.08
C ALA A 469 3.35 12.16 -26.07
N ASP A 470 4.00 11.20 -26.73
CA ASP A 470 5.01 11.48 -27.75
C ASP A 470 4.42 12.20 -28.96
N SER A 471 3.14 11.96 -29.25
CA SER A 471 2.37 12.62 -30.33
C SER A 471 1.80 14.00 -29.97
N MET A 472 1.93 14.44 -28.71
CA MET A 472 1.39 15.75 -28.31
C MET A 472 2.10 16.90 -29.04
N LYS A 473 1.40 18.02 -29.23
CA LYS A 473 1.99 19.22 -29.85
C LYS A 473 3.12 19.77 -28.98
N LYS A 474 4.35 19.75 -29.48
CA LYS A 474 5.55 20.34 -28.89
C LYS A 474 6.54 20.75 -30.00
N PRO A 475 7.55 21.61 -29.72
CA PRO A 475 8.62 21.88 -30.67
C PRO A 475 9.29 20.58 -31.14
N GLY A 476 9.67 20.49 -32.42
CA GLY A 476 10.22 19.25 -32.99
C GLY A 476 11.58 18.83 -32.41
N TRP A 477 12.30 19.74 -31.75
CA TRP A 477 13.57 19.47 -31.07
C TRP A 477 13.43 19.19 -29.57
N TYR A 478 12.20 19.18 -29.04
CA TYR A 478 11.94 18.83 -27.63
C TYR A 478 11.66 17.33 -27.52
N TYR A 479 12.30 16.70 -26.54
CA TYR A 479 11.84 15.41 -26.04
C TYR A 479 10.52 15.60 -25.29
N THR A 480 9.72 14.53 -25.19
CA THR A 480 8.49 14.57 -24.37
C THR A 480 8.81 14.94 -22.93
N THR A 481 9.95 14.47 -22.40
CA THR A 481 10.45 14.78 -21.04
C THR A 481 10.68 16.27 -20.78
N ASP A 482 10.98 17.06 -21.81
CA ASP A 482 11.20 18.50 -21.65
C ASP A 482 9.91 19.25 -21.27
N VAL A 483 8.74 18.71 -21.62
CA VAL A 483 7.43 19.34 -21.36
C VAL A 483 7.11 19.37 -19.86
N MET A 484 7.50 18.33 -19.12
CA MET A 484 7.28 18.20 -17.67
C MET A 484 8.57 18.36 -16.84
N GLN A 485 9.67 18.78 -17.47
CA GLN A 485 11.00 18.89 -16.85
C GLN A 485 11.46 17.58 -16.18
N TRP A 486 11.33 16.46 -16.88
CA TRP A 486 11.90 15.17 -16.45
C TRP A 486 13.23 14.93 -17.16
N PHE A 487 14.06 14.03 -16.61
CA PHE A 487 15.36 13.72 -17.18
C PHE A 487 15.57 12.22 -17.36
N ALA A 488 16.00 11.84 -18.56
CA ALA A 488 16.45 10.50 -18.91
C ALA A 488 17.86 10.58 -19.49
N ASN A 489 18.80 9.76 -18.99
CA ASN A 489 20.16 9.74 -19.51
C ASN A 489 20.30 8.83 -20.75
N GLU A 490 21.49 8.80 -21.34
CA GLU A 490 21.83 8.05 -22.56
C GLU A 490 21.68 6.51 -22.41
N HIS A 491 21.51 6.02 -21.18
CA HIS A 491 21.31 4.61 -20.86
C HIS A 491 19.83 4.27 -20.59
N VAL A 492 18.91 5.14 -21.01
CA VAL A 492 17.47 4.86 -21.04
C VAL A 492 17.05 4.52 -22.46
N ILE A 493 16.51 3.32 -22.65
CA ILE A 493 16.20 2.76 -23.98
C ILE A 493 14.71 2.48 -24.08
N ASN A 494 14.07 2.92 -25.16
CA ASN A 494 12.64 2.72 -25.44
C ASN A 494 11.71 3.29 -24.34
N LEU A 495 12.00 4.49 -23.83
CA LEU A 495 11.03 5.25 -23.04
C LEU A 495 9.95 5.82 -23.97
N LYS A 496 8.68 5.55 -23.67
CA LYS A 496 7.53 5.93 -24.48
C LYS A 496 6.42 6.57 -23.65
N PHE A 497 5.75 7.54 -24.23
CA PHE A 497 4.54 8.16 -23.69
C PHE A 497 3.44 8.07 -24.75
N ILE A 498 2.34 7.38 -24.43
CA ILE A 498 1.26 7.14 -25.39
C ILE A 498 -0.09 7.48 -24.76
N THR A 499 -1.02 7.91 -25.60
CA THR A 499 -2.43 8.04 -25.24
C THR A 499 -3.11 6.67 -25.20
N THR A 500 -4.27 6.57 -24.53
CA THR A 500 -5.10 5.36 -24.56
C THR A 500 -5.54 4.99 -25.98
N ALA A 501 -5.85 5.98 -26.83
CA ALA A 501 -6.26 5.72 -28.21
C ALA A 501 -5.12 5.07 -29.04
N GLU A 502 -3.89 5.55 -28.87
CA GLU A 502 -2.71 4.95 -29.53
C GLU A 502 -2.42 3.55 -29.02
N ALA A 503 -2.54 3.32 -27.71
CA ALA A 503 -2.38 2.00 -27.11
C ALA A 503 -3.43 1.01 -27.63
N GLN A 504 -4.67 1.45 -27.85
CA GLN A 504 -5.75 0.64 -28.43
C GLN A 504 -5.51 0.34 -29.90
N ALA A 505 -5.02 1.30 -30.70
CA ALA A 505 -4.74 1.11 -32.12
C ALA A 505 -3.54 0.19 -32.39
N ALA A 506 -2.64 0.01 -31.42
CA ALA A 506 -1.48 -0.88 -31.50
C ALA A 506 -1.76 -2.34 -31.11
N ARG A 507 -2.99 -2.65 -30.64
CA ARG A 507 -3.48 -4.00 -30.32
C ARG A 507 -4.25 -4.57 -31.50
#